data_AF-A0A3M1NAF4-F1
#
_entry.id   AF-A0A3M1NAF4-F1
#
_cell.length_a   1.000
_cell.length_b   1.000
_cell.length_c   1.000
_cell.angle_alpha   90.00
_cell.angle_beta   90.00
_cell.angle_gamma   90.00
#
_symmetry.space_group_name_H-M   'P 1'
#
loop_
_entity.id
_entity.type
_entity.pdbx_description
1 polymer ?
#
loop_
_entity_poly.entity_id
_entity_poly.type
_entity_poly.pdbx_seq_one_letter_code
_entity_poly.pdbx_strand_id
1 'polypeptide(L)'
;MRWQADAETIFLESLDGRGQVISRQQVSPSGEQTFSAEERYGTSVIFRLIAERNAQRAQRAIAVEITCRIPWFFRPPPPNNICPNQPAQFAAMVFQQFERGAAFYFSPQNRVFILTADFRVGAYVNTWVEGVPIPPPIAPPPPGRFVPTAQIGLVWATQVWFDARPLQNVLGYAVAPAQAYGGTYQAGTAPDELFVSASDGTVYYMKFQGTGQWQFVGRVN
;
A
#
# COMPACT_ATOMS: atom_id res chain seq x y z
N MET A 1 -30.48 8.18 -4.86
CA MET A 1 -31.33 6.99 -4.68
C MET A 1 -32.76 7.45 -4.60
N ARG A 2 -33.67 6.79 -5.33
CA ARG A 2 -35.10 7.08 -5.31
C ARG A 2 -35.87 5.87 -4.79
N TRP A 3 -36.94 6.10 -4.03
CA TRP A 3 -37.83 5.05 -3.54
C TRP A 3 -39.30 5.46 -3.62
N GLN A 4 -40.14 4.43 -3.63
CA GLN A 4 -41.58 4.52 -3.48
C GLN A 4 -42.06 3.20 -2.87
N ALA A 5 -42.83 3.28 -1.79
CA ALA A 5 -43.52 2.13 -1.23
C ALA A 5 -44.86 2.55 -0.63
N ASP A 6 -45.78 1.59 -0.57
CA ASP A 6 -47.10 1.77 0.00
C ASP A 6 -47.10 1.23 1.44
N ALA A 7 -46.77 2.11 2.40
CA ALA A 7 -46.54 1.74 3.80
C ALA A 7 -46.90 2.87 4.77
N GLU A 8 -47.13 2.52 6.04
CA GLU A 8 -47.41 3.48 7.12
C GLU A 8 -46.11 4.07 7.66
N THR A 9 -45.10 3.21 7.81
CA THR A 9 -43.78 3.60 8.28
C THR A 9 -42.72 3.10 7.31
N ILE A 10 -41.80 3.98 6.90
CA ILE A 10 -40.63 3.60 6.12
C ILE A 10 -39.37 4.02 6.86
N PHE A 11 -38.41 3.09 6.95
CA PHE A 11 -37.06 3.37 7.39
C PHE A 11 -36.09 3.21 6.23
N LEU A 12 -35.18 4.16 6.09
CA LEU A 12 -33.98 4.02 5.30
C LEU A 12 -32.81 3.78 6.26
N GLU A 13 -32.18 2.62 6.12
CA GLU A 13 -30.98 2.25 6.85
C GLU A 13 -29.76 2.32 5.92
N SER A 14 -28.66 2.87 6.44
CA SER A 14 -27.33 2.70 5.84
C SER A 14 -26.58 1.67 6.66
N LEU A 15 -26.02 0.66 5.99
CA LEU A 15 -25.27 -0.41 6.60
C LEU A 15 -23.87 -0.45 6.02
N ASP A 16 -22.90 -0.90 6.82
CA ASP A 16 -21.56 -1.20 6.32
C ASP A 16 -21.55 -2.46 5.44
N GLY A 17 -20.39 -2.77 4.85
CA GLY A 17 -20.21 -3.99 4.05
C GLY A 17 -20.39 -5.31 4.82
N ARG A 18 -20.53 -5.27 6.15
CA ARG A 18 -20.83 -6.43 7.02
C ARG A 18 -22.30 -6.52 7.40
N GLY A 19 -23.13 -5.58 6.97
CA GLY A 19 -24.55 -5.52 7.31
C GLY A 19 -24.83 -4.96 8.71
N GLN A 20 -23.88 -4.26 9.33
CA GLN A 20 -24.12 -3.52 10.57
C GLN A 20 -24.77 -2.17 10.25
N VAL A 21 -25.83 -1.81 10.97
CA VAL A 21 -26.53 -0.54 10.78
C VAL A 21 -25.65 0.61 11.27
N ILE A 22 -25.27 1.51 10.35
CA ILE A 22 -24.54 2.75 10.60
C ILE A 22 -25.52 3.87 10.93
N SER A 23 -26.61 3.97 10.16
CA SER A 23 -27.66 4.95 10.38
C SER A 23 -29.03 4.36 10.08
N ARG A 24 -30.05 4.89 10.76
CA ARG A 24 -31.45 4.59 10.51
C ARG A 24 -32.24 5.88 10.60
N GLN A 25 -33.03 6.15 9.57
CA GLN A 25 -33.88 7.33 9.51
C GLN A 25 -35.28 6.94 9.04
N GLN A 26 -36.31 7.51 9.66
CA GLN A 26 -37.67 7.42 9.11
C GLN A 26 -37.81 8.39 7.93
N VAL A 27 -38.35 7.89 6.81
CA VAL A 27 -38.52 8.65 5.57
C VAL A 27 -39.96 8.57 5.08
N SER A 28 -40.35 9.50 4.20
CA SER A 28 -41.68 9.49 3.59
C SER A 28 -41.88 8.29 2.65
N PRO A 29 -43.15 7.88 2.39
CA PRO A 29 -43.50 6.77 1.49
C PRO A 29 -42.84 6.81 0.11
N SER A 30 -42.60 8.01 -0.41
CA SER A 30 -41.84 8.25 -1.63
C SER A 30 -40.82 9.36 -1.38
N GLY A 31 -39.67 9.24 -2.02
CA GLY A 31 -38.64 10.27 -1.92
C GLY A 31 -37.40 9.97 -2.74
N GLU A 32 -36.49 10.93 -2.70
CA GLU A 32 -35.16 10.81 -3.28
C GLU A 32 -34.15 11.38 -2.28
N GLN A 33 -32.99 10.71 -2.18
CA GLN A 33 -31.88 11.15 -1.36
C GLN A 33 -30.57 10.94 -2.12
N THR A 34 -29.76 11.99 -2.14
CA THR A 34 -28.37 11.93 -2.58
C THR A 34 -27.49 11.52 -1.42
N PHE A 35 -26.52 10.66 -1.69
CA PHE A 35 -25.54 10.22 -0.71
C PHE A 35 -24.16 10.57 -1.21
N SER A 36 -23.36 11.18 -0.35
CA SER A 36 -21.92 11.32 -0.56
C SER A 36 -21.23 10.12 0.05
N ALA A 37 -20.37 9.45 -0.71
CA ALA A 37 -19.54 8.38 -0.20
C ALA A 37 -18.51 8.98 0.77
N GLU A 38 -18.77 8.83 2.07
CA GLU A 38 -17.86 9.20 3.14
C GLU A 38 -16.95 8.03 3.54
N GLU A 39 -15.75 8.31 4.03
CA GLU A 39 -14.76 7.29 4.44
C GLU A 39 -15.32 6.27 5.45
N ARG A 40 -16.27 6.68 6.30
CA ARG A 40 -16.89 5.80 7.31
C ARG A 40 -17.66 4.61 6.74
N TYR A 41 -17.96 4.61 5.44
CA TYR A 41 -18.74 3.55 4.81
C TYR A 41 -17.90 2.35 4.33
N GLY A 42 -16.57 2.42 4.39
CA GLY A 42 -15.70 1.31 3.97
C GLY A 42 -15.83 1.00 2.46
N THR A 43 -15.69 -0.28 2.08
CA THR A 43 -15.67 -0.80 0.69
C THR A 43 -17.00 -0.74 -0.04
N SER A 44 -18.08 -0.71 0.72
CA SER A 44 -19.43 -0.66 0.18
C SER A 44 -20.38 -0.17 1.26
N VAL A 45 -21.33 0.66 0.86
CA VAL A 45 -22.49 0.97 1.68
C VAL A 45 -23.69 0.18 1.15
N ILE A 46 -24.39 -0.49 2.05
CA ILE A 46 -25.66 -1.13 1.74
C ILE A 46 -26.75 -0.20 2.24
N PHE A 47 -27.61 0.24 1.34
CA PHE A 47 -28.81 0.98 1.73
C PHE A 47 -30.00 0.05 1.72
N ARG A 48 -30.67 -0.06 2.87
CA ARG A 48 -31.84 -0.91 3.06
C ARG A 48 -33.07 -0.06 3.34
N LEU A 49 -34.07 -0.16 2.46
CA LEU A 49 -35.39 0.39 2.69
C LEU A 49 -36.24 -0.67 3.39
N ILE A 50 -36.86 -0.32 4.52
CA ILE A 50 -37.79 -1.15 5.27
C ILE A 50 -39.14 -0.45 5.26
N ALA A 51 -40.17 -1.14 4.78
CA ALA A 51 -41.53 -0.65 4.71
C ALA A 51 -42.42 -1.50 5.63
N GLU A 52 -43.17 -0.85 6.51
CA GLU A 52 -44.04 -1.49 7.51
C GLU A 52 -45.49 -1.00 7.37
N ARG A 53 -46.43 -1.94 7.38
CA ARG A 53 -47.88 -1.67 7.38
C ARG A 53 -48.60 -2.84 8.05
N ASN A 54 -49.50 -2.58 9.00
CA ASN A 54 -50.31 -3.64 9.64
C ASN A 54 -49.47 -4.83 10.14
N ALA A 55 -48.33 -4.56 10.78
CA ALA A 55 -47.34 -5.56 11.24
C ALA A 55 -46.67 -6.41 10.12
N GLN A 56 -46.97 -6.17 8.85
CA GLN A 56 -46.22 -6.73 7.72
C GLN A 56 -44.99 -5.89 7.43
N ARG A 57 -43.87 -6.55 7.13
CA ARG A 57 -42.59 -5.90 6.83
C ARG A 57 -42.08 -6.35 5.46
N ALA A 58 -41.81 -5.39 4.58
CA ALA A 58 -41.10 -5.60 3.33
C ALA A 58 -39.75 -4.87 3.38
N GLN A 59 -38.72 -5.44 2.72
CA GLN A 59 -37.42 -4.78 2.62
C GLN A 59 -36.78 -4.96 1.24
N ARG A 60 -36.06 -3.94 0.81
CA ARG A 60 -35.21 -3.94 -0.40
C ARG A 60 -33.88 -3.31 -0.05
N ALA A 61 -32.80 -3.85 -0.60
CA ALA A 61 -31.47 -3.31 -0.41
C ALA A 61 -30.76 -3.09 -1.75
N ILE A 62 -29.95 -2.04 -1.80
CA ILE A 62 -28.98 -1.81 -2.87
C ILE A 62 -27.59 -1.70 -2.24
N ALA A 63 -26.60 -2.34 -2.86
CA ALA A 63 -25.21 -2.19 -2.49
C ALA A 63 -24.54 -1.20 -3.46
N VAL A 64 -23.81 -0.23 -2.91
CA VAL A 64 -22.99 0.69 -3.69
C VAL A 64 -21.54 0.46 -3.32
N GLU A 65 -20.74 0.03 -4.29
CA GLU A 65 -19.29 -0.06 -4.13
C GLU A 65 -18.68 1.34 -4.12
N ILE A 66 -17.83 1.61 -3.14
CA ILE A 66 -17.11 2.87 -3.04
C ILE A 66 -15.73 2.65 -3.67
N THR A 67 -15.48 3.29 -4.80
CA THR A 67 -14.18 3.25 -5.49
C THR A 67 -13.40 4.52 -5.24
N CYS A 68 -12.10 4.40 -4.99
CA CYS A 68 -11.22 5.56 -4.88
C CYS A 68 -11.21 6.37 -6.19
N ARG A 69 -11.32 7.69 -6.09
CA ARG A 69 -11.18 8.60 -7.24
C ARG A 69 -9.82 8.42 -7.93
N ILE A 70 -8.79 8.21 -7.13
CA ILE A 70 -7.46 7.81 -7.59
C ILE A 70 -7.32 6.32 -7.31
N PRO A 71 -7.19 5.46 -8.34
CA PRO A 71 -7.05 4.03 -8.10
C PRO A 71 -5.65 3.69 -7.57
N TRP A 72 -5.57 2.60 -6.81
CA TRP A 72 -4.31 1.92 -6.55
C TRP A 72 -3.82 1.25 -7.84
N PHE A 73 -2.50 1.29 -8.10
CA PHE A 73 -1.90 0.67 -9.30
C PHE A 73 -1.81 -0.86 -9.23
N PHE A 74 -2.29 -1.48 -8.16
CA PHE A 74 -2.13 -2.90 -7.86
C PHE A 74 -3.42 -3.54 -7.33
N ARG A 75 -3.42 -4.86 -7.27
CA ARG A 75 -4.53 -5.68 -6.77
C ARG A 75 -4.05 -6.70 -5.73
N PRO A 76 -4.87 -7.04 -4.72
CA PRO A 76 -6.07 -6.30 -4.30
C PRO A 76 -5.70 -4.93 -3.71
N PRO A 77 -6.62 -3.92 -3.70
CA PRO A 77 -6.35 -2.67 -3.01
C PRO A 77 -6.21 -2.90 -1.48
N PRO A 78 -5.56 -1.99 -0.74
CA PRO A 78 -5.52 -2.02 0.71
C PRO A 78 -6.92 -2.15 1.35
N PRO A 79 -7.03 -2.84 2.50
CA PRO A 79 -8.31 -3.00 3.19
C PRO A 79 -8.84 -1.67 3.73
N ASN A 80 -10.10 -1.68 4.18
CA ASN A 80 -10.78 -0.52 4.79
C ASN A 80 -10.98 0.68 3.86
N ASN A 81 -10.87 0.49 2.53
CA ASN A 81 -11.16 1.54 1.56
C ASN A 81 -10.31 2.80 1.68
N ILE A 82 -9.10 2.60 2.14
CA ILE A 82 -8.07 3.62 2.18
C ILE A 82 -7.71 3.99 0.74
N CYS A 83 -7.85 5.28 0.41
CA CYS A 83 -7.57 5.80 -0.93
C CYS A 83 -6.20 6.46 -1.00
N PRO A 84 -5.46 6.28 -2.11
CA PRO A 84 -4.18 6.93 -2.28
C PRO A 84 -4.38 8.44 -2.42
N ASN A 85 -3.45 9.22 -1.86
CA ASN A 85 -3.53 10.67 -1.93
C ASN A 85 -3.08 11.24 -3.27
N GLN A 86 -2.35 10.46 -4.07
CA GLN A 86 -1.77 10.89 -5.34
C GLN A 86 -1.82 9.76 -6.38
N PRO A 87 -1.90 10.10 -7.68
CA PRO A 87 -1.78 9.12 -8.76
C PRO A 87 -0.46 8.35 -8.67
N ALA A 88 -0.48 7.10 -9.12
CA ALA A 88 0.74 6.33 -9.27
C ALA A 88 1.65 6.95 -10.34
N GLN A 89 2.95 6.85 -10.13
CA GLN A 89 3.99 7.43 -10.97
C GLN A 89 4.97 6.34 -11.40
N PHE A 90 5.56 6.53 -12.58
CA PHE A 90 6.57 5.62 -13.12
C PHE A 90 7.97 6.19 -12.91
N ALA A 91 8.93 5.34 -12.54
CA ALA A 91 10.31 5.75 -12.35
C ALA A 91 11.31 4.63 -12.65
N ALA A 92 12.54 5.03 -12.96
CA ALA A 92 13.68 4.12 -12.98
C ALA A 92 14.01 3.66 -11.56
N MET A 93 14.16 2.35 -11.40
CA MET A 93 14.43 1.69 -10.14
C MET A 93 15.52 0.64 -10.30
N VAL A 94 16.18 0.31 -9.19
CA VAL A 94 17.06 -0.86 -9.11
C VAL A 94 16.61 -1.70 -7.93
N PHE A 95 16.41 -3.00 -8.15
CA PHE A 95 16.10 -3.96 -7.10
C PHE A 95 17.26 -4.94 -6.94
N GLN A 96 17.57 -5.30 -5.70
CA GLN A 96 18.52 -6.36 -5.43
C GLN A 96 18.10 -7.17 -4.20
N GLN A 97 18.10 -8.49 -4.35
CA GLN A 97 17.80 -9.41 -3.27
C GLN A 97 19.07 -9.79 -2.50
N PHE A 98 18.94 -9.87 -1.17
CA PHE A 98 20.01 -10.22 -0.23
C PHE A 98 19.64 -11.47 0.57
N GLU A 99 20.63 -12.02 1.28
CA GLU A 99 20.44 -13.20 2.14
C GLU A 99 19.39 -12.97 3.23
N ARG A 100 19.31 -11.75 3.77
CA ARG A 100 18.41 -11.38 4.89
C ARG A 100 17.56 -10.16 4.58
N GLY A 101 17.20 -9.98 3.31
CA GLY A 101 16.39 -8.84 2.90
C GLY A 101 16.44 -8.52 1.42
N ALA A 102 16.11 -7.29 1.11
CA ALA A 102 16.20 -6.72 -0.22
C ALA A 102 16.55 -5.22 -0.14
N ALA A 103 16.94 -4.66 -1.27
CA ALA A 103 17.13 -3.23 -1.43
C ALA A 103 16.48 -2.71 -2.71
N PHE A 104 15.93 -1.50 -2.62
CA PHE A 104 15.46 -0.72 -3.77
C PHE A 104 16.25 0.58 -3.85
N TYR A 105 16.84 0.90 -4.99
CA TYR A 105 17.16 2.28 -5.31
C TYR A 105 16.00 2.91 -6.08
N PHE A 106 15.65 4.13 -5.68
CA PHE A 106 14.50 4.86 -6.19
C PHE A 106 14.90 6.26 -6.65
N SER A 107 14.84 6.49 -7.97
CA SER A 107 15.38 7.72 -8.58
C SER A 107 14.66 9.01 -8.19
N PRO A 108 13.31 9.09 -8.05
CA PRO A 108 12.62 10.34 -7.75
C PRO A 108 12.97 10.92 -6.38
N GLN A 109 13.32 10.07 -5.41
CA GLN A 109 13.75 10.51 -4.08
C GLN A 109 15.27 10.45 -3.91
N ASN A 110 16.00 9.90 -4.90
CA ASN A 110 17.41 9.56 -4.82
C ASN A 110 17.78 8.85 -3.50
N ARG A 111 17.03 7.79 -3.19
CA ARG A 111 17.17 7.01 -1.95
C ARG A 111 17.34 5.53 -2.22
N VAL A 112 18.05 4.87 -1.30
CA VAL A 112 18.09 3.41 -1.18
C VAL A 112 17.23 3.00 0.00
N PHE A 113 16.20 2.21 -0.26
CA PHE A 113 15.40 1.55 0.75
C PHE A 113 15.96 0.17 1.03
N ILE A 114 16.16 -0.13 2.31
CA ILE A 114 16.66 -1.41 2.80
C ILE A 114 15.52 -2.10 3.53
N LEU A 115 15.15 -3.30 3.08
CA LEU A 115 14.07 -4.10 3.62
C LEU A 115 14.68 -5.34 4.27
N THR A 116 14.52 -5.52 5.57
CA THR A 116 15.11 -6.65 6.31
C THR A 116 14.11 -7.78 6.48
N ALA A 117 14.61 -9.01 6.70
CA ALA A 117 13.78 -10.21 6.88
C ALA A 117 12.81 -10.16 8.08
N ASP A 118 13.06 -9.31 9.06
CA ASP A 118 12.18 -9.03 10.22
C ASP A 118 11.16 -7.92 9.93
N PHE A 119 10.85 -7.67 8.65
CA PHE A 119 9.84 -6.71 8.18
C PHE A 119 10.12 -5.24 8.54
N ARG A 120 11.39 -4.88 8.78
CA ARG A 120 11.79 -3.49 9.03
C ARG A 120 12.34 -2.81 7.78
N VAL A 121 12.09 -1.51 7.64
CA VAL A 121 12.55 -0.72 6.50
C VAL A 121 13.38 0.49 6.95
N GLY A 122 14.47 0.75 6.24
CA GLY A 122 15.29 1.95 6.40
C GLY A 122 15.48 2.67 5.08
N ALA A 123 15.52 4.00 5.11
CA ALA A 123 15.67 4.85 3.93
C ALA A 123 16.96 5.67 4.01
N TYR A 124 17.88 5.41 3.08
CA TYR A 124 19.22 6.02 3.05
C TYR A 124 19.32 6.95 1.85
N VAL A 125 19.95 8.12 2.05
CA VAL A 125 20.27 9.01 0.94
C VAL A 125 21.32 8.34 0.05
N ASN A 126 21.10 8.33 -1.27
CA ASN A 126 22.12 7.89 -2.20
C ASN A 126 23.13 9.01 -2.45
N THR A 127 24.39 8.76 -2.11
CA THR A 127 25.53 9.65 -2.40
C THR A 127 26.48 9.07 -3.45
N TRP A 128 26.16 7.91 -4.02
CA TRP A 128 26.98 7.30 -5.05
C TRP A 128 26.86 8.07 -6.36
N VAL A 129 28.01 8.27 -7.00
CA VAL A 129 28.13 8.78 -8.37
C VAL A 129 29.03 7.83 -9.15
N GLU A 130 28.84 7.80 -10.47
CA GLU A 130 29.61 6.91 -11.34
C GLU A 130 31.12 7.13 -11.22
N GLY A 131 31.87 6.02 -11.17
CA GLY A 131 33.32 6.04 -10.98
C GLY A 131 33.78 6.12 -9.52
N VAL A 132 32.90 6.41 -8.55
CA VAL A 132 33.28 6.35 -7.13
C VAL A 132 33.47 4.89 -6.71
N PRO A 133 34.67 4.52 -6.18
CA PRO A 133 34.92 3.17 -5.72
C PRO A 133 34.07 2.86 -4.50
N ILE A 134 33.50 1.66 -4.47
CA ILE A 134 32.77 1.15 -3.31
C ILE A 134 33.81 0.48 -2.39
N PRO A 135 33.80 0.79 -1.08
CA PRO A 135 34.69 0.14 -0.13
C PRO A 135 34.58 -1.38 -0.21
N PRO A 136 35.69 -2.11 -0.04
CA PRO A 136 35.67 -3.56 -0.09
C PRO A 136 34.76 -4.12 1.02
N PRO A 137 34.17 -5.32 0.80
CA PRO A 137 33.36 -5.96 1.81
C PRO A 137 34.20 -6.35 3.04
N ILE A 138 33.57 -6.43 4.21
CA ILE A 138 34.20 -6.82 5.48
C ILE A 138 34.81 -8.23 5.40
N ALA A 139 34.23 -9.09 4.58
CA ALA A 139 34.74 -10.43 4.28
C ALA A 139 34.62 -10.72 2.76
N PRO A 140 35.25 -11.76 2.21
CA PRO A 140 34.97 -12.20 0.85
C PRO A 140 33.53 -12.76 0.71
N PRO A 141 32.85 -12.58 -0.44
CA PRO A 141 31.55 -13.20 -0.69
C PRO A 141 31.69 -14.74 -0.79
N PRO A 142 30.78 -15.51 -0.17
CA PRO A 142 30.68 -16.95 -0.40
C PRO A 142 30.40 -17.31 -1.88
N PRO A 143 30.64 -18.56 -2.30
CA PRO A 143 30.27 -19.00 -3.65
C PRO A 143 28.78 -18.75 -3.96
N GLY A 144 28.48 -18.21 -5.15
CA GLY A 144 27.11 -17.87 -5.55
C GLY A 144 26.52 -16.65 -4.85
N ARG A 145 27.37 -15.80 -4.25
CA ARG A 145 26.99 -14.50 -3.68
C ARG A 145 27.66 -13.35 -4.41
N PHE A 146 27.00 -12.21 -4.38
CA PHE A 146 27.42 -11.02 -5.10
C PHE A 146 27.68 -9.86 -4.13
N VAL A 147 28.76 -9.12 -4.37
CA VAL A 147 28.97 -7.81 -3.74
C VAL A 147 28.08 -6.81 -4.49
N PRO A 148 27.17 -6.10 -3.81
CA PRO A 148 26.33 -5.11 -4.48
C PRO A 148 27.17 -3.95 -5.01
N THR A 149 26.73 -3.34 -6.11
CA THR A 149 27.43 -2.26 -6.81
C THR A 149 26.55 -1.00 -6.90
N ALA A 150 27.13 0.08 -7.43
CA ALA A 150 26.47 1.37 -7.64
C ALA A 150 25.76 1.94 -6.38
N GLN A 151 24.54 2.48 -6.54
CA GLN A 151 23.79 3.15 -5.47
C GLN A 151 23.56 2.24 -4.26
N ILE A 152 23.09 1.01 -4.50
CA ILE A 152 22.83 0.02 -3.43
C ILE A 152 24.15 -0.40 -2.79
N GLY A 153 25.19 -0.63 -3.60
CA GLY A 153 26.49 -1.07 -3.12
C GLY A 153 27.18 -0.09 -2.18
N LEU A 154 27.15 1.21 -2.49
CA LEU A 154 27.74 2.21 -1.60
C LEU A 154 27.01 2.28 -0.26
N VAL A 155 25.67 2.27 -0.27
CA VAL A 155 24.87 2.26 0.96
C VAL A 155 25.17 1.01 1.79
N TRP A 156 25.13 -0.17 1.16
CA TRP A 156 25.43 -1.44 1.80
C TRP A 156 26.83 -1.48 2.43
N ALA A 157 27.83 -0.91 1.75
CA ALA A 157 29.21 -0.93 2.21
C ALA A 157 29.50 0.07 3.35
N THR A 158 28.81 1.22 3.38
CA THR A 158 29.19 2.36 4.24
C THR A 158 28.22 2.68 5.37
N GLN A 159 26.96 2.25 5.27
CA GLN A 159 25.92 2.65 6.22
C GLN A 159 25.72 1.62 7.34
N VAL A 160 25.14 2.08 8.44
CA VAL A 160 24.73 1.26 9.58
C VAL A 160 23.21 1.20 9.69
N TRP A 161 22.72 0.13 10.29
CA TRP A 161 21.31 -0.04 10.64
C TRP A 161 20.95 0.74 11.92
N PHE A 162 19.67 0.74 12.27
CA PHE A 162 19.16 1.47 13.44
C PHE A 162 19.78 1.04 14.78
N ASP A 163 20.35 -0.16 14.84
CA ASP A 163 21.05 -0.72 16.01
C ASP A 163 22.58 -0.62 15.90
N ALA A 164 23.07 0.30 15.05
CA ALA A 164 24.48 0.57 14.78
C ALA A 164 25.29 -0.58 14.13
N ARG A 165 24.65 -1.69 13.73
CA ARG A 165 25.34 -2.74 12.98
C ARG A 165 25.57 -2.32 11.53
N PRO A 166 26.73 -2.65 10.91
CA PRO A 166 26.94 -2.43 9.47
C PRO A 166 25.86 -3.09 8.63
N LEU A 167 25.39 -2.44 7.56
CA LEU A 167 24.39 -3.03 6.65
C LEU A 167 24.86 -4.35 6.04
N GLN A 168 26.18 -4.53 5.83
CA GLN A 168 26.77 -5.80 5.42
C GLN A 168 26.41 -6.96 6.37
N ASN A 169 26.38 -6.70 7.68
CA ASN A 169 26.00 -7.69 8.69
C ASN A 169 24.48 -7.86 8.80
N VAL A 170 23.72 -6.80 8.53
CA VAL A 170 22.26 -6.87 8.58
C VAL A 170 21.71 -7.67 7.39
N LEU A 171 22.09 -7.32 6.17
CA LEU A 171 21.59 -7.93 4.95
C LEU A 171 22.35 -9.18 4.50
N GLY A 172 23.65 -9.24 4.77
CA GLY A 172 24.54 -10.22 4.15
C GLY A 172 24.87 -9.82 2.71
N TYR A 173 25.23 -10.79 1.89
CA TYR A 173 25.51 -10.55 0.46
C TYR A 173 24.25 -10.61 -0.39
N ALA A 174 24.35 -10.08 -1.61
CA ALA A 174 23.30 -10.26 -2.59
C ALA A 174 23.26 -11.71 -3.08
N VAL A 175 22.05 -12.24 -3.26
CA VAL A 175 21.80 -13.61 -3.77
C VAL A 175 21.53 -13.62 -5.27
N ALA A 176 21.34 -12.45 -5.86
CA ALA A 176 21.19 -12.24 -7.29
C ALA A 176 21.84 -10.90 -7.71
N PRO A 177 22.22 -10.74 -8.99
CA PRO A 177 22.62 -9.45 -9.53
C PRO A 177 21.53 -8.39 -9.34
N ALA A 178 21.94 -7.13 -9.24
CA ALA A 178 21.00 -6.02 -9.22
C ALA A 178 20.25 -5.94 -10.56
N GLN A 179 18.95 -5.69 -10.49
CA GLN A 179 18.09 -5.55 -11.66
C GLN A 179 17.64 -4.11 -11.80
N ALA A 180 18.08 -3.43 -12.85
CA ALA A 180 17.51 -2.15 -13.26
C ALA A 180 16.19 -2.40 -14.01
N TYR A 181 15.16 -1.64 -13.68
CA TYR A 181 13.85 -1.75 -14.31
C TYR A 181 13.08 -0.43 -14.18
N GLY A 182 12.01 -0.29 -14.97
CA GLY A 182 11.03 0.76 -14.77
C GLY A 182 9.88 0.25 -13.90
N GLY A 183 9.65 0.89 -12.77
CA GLY A 183 8.64 0.49 -11.80
C GLY A 183 7.62 1.58 -11.51
N THR A 184 6.49 1.16 -10.96
CA THR A 184 5.44 2.06 -10.47
C THR A 184 5.56 2.25 -8.98
N TYR A 185 5.35 3.49 -8.52
CA TYR A 185 5.23 3.81 -7.11
C TYR A 185 4.02 4.71 -6.86
N GLN A 186 3.53 4.71 -5.64
CA GLN A 186 2.42 5.56 -5.22
C GLN A 186 2.55 5.89 -3.74
N ALA A 187 2.35 7.16 -3.39
CA ALA A 187 2.25 7.58 -2.01
C ALA A 187 0.98 7.00 -1.36
N GLY A 188 1.09 6.63 -0.08
CA GLY A 188 -0.05 6.16 0.69
C GLY A 188 -1.03 7.25 1.10
N THR A 189 -1.83 6.96 2.11
CA THR A 189 -2.75 7.94 2.70
C THR A 189 -2.04 8.75 3.78
N ALA A 190 -1.04 8.18 4.43
CA ALA A 190 -0.12 8.91 5.31
C ALA A 190 1.15 9.35 4.54
N PRO A 191 1.77 10.49 4.92
CA PRO A 191 2.94 11.03 4.22
C PRO A 191 4.20 10.14 4.34
N ASP A 192 4.23 9.20 5.29
CA ASP A 192 5.32 8.25 5.53
C ASP A 192 5.06 6.88 4.88
N GLU A 193 4.08 6.76 4.01
CA GLU A 193 3.71 5.52 3.32
C GLU A 193 4.08 5.54 1.84
N LEU A 194 4.69 4.45 1.37
CA LEU A 194 5.09 4.28 -0.01
C LEU A 194 4.77 2.86 -0.49
N PHE A 195 4.15 2.78 -1.67
CA PHE A 195 3.90 1.54 -2.39
C PHE A 195 4.82 1.49 -3.61
N VAL A 196 5.53 0.38 -3.84
CA VAL A 196 6.49 0.23 -4.95
C VAL A 196 6.35 -1.15 -5.58
N SER A 197 6.29 -1.22 -6.91
CA SER A 197 6.39 -2.48 -7.64
C SER A 197 7.85 -2.92 -7.82
N ALA A 198 8.13 -4.19 -7.58
CA ALA A 198 9.32 -4.86 -8.11
C ALA A 198 9.15 -5.22 -9.60
N SER A 199 10.25 -5.64 -10.21
CA SER A 199 10.33 -6.05 -11.61
C SER A 199 9.45 -7.25 -11.96
N ASP A 200 9.14 -8.11 -10.99
CA ASP A 200 8.25 -9.25 -11.15
C ASP A 200 6.77 -8.87 -11.00
N GLY A 201 6.47 -7.60 -10.70
CA GLY A 201 5.14 -7.08 -10.43
C GLY A 201 4.70 -7.20 -8.97
N THR A 202 5.49 -7.79 -8.07
CA THR A 202 5.18 -7.81 -6.63
C THR A 202 5.18 -6.39 -6.08
N VAL A 203 4.18 -6.05 -5.25
CA VAL A 203 4.07 -4.71 -4.65
C VAL A 203 4.41 -4.75 -3.16
N TYR A 204 5.33 -3.86 -2.80
CA TYR A 204 5.83 -3.63 -1.46
C TYR A 204 5.16 -2.38 -0.90
N TYR A 205 4.59 -2.51 0.30
CA TYR A 205 4.21 -1.38 1.13
C TYR A 205 5.33 -1.12 2.13
N MET A 206 5.72 0.14 2.26
CA MET A 206 6.72 0.63 3.21
C MET A 206 6.13 1.78 4.02
N LYS A 207 6.23 1.68 5.34
CA LYS A 207 5.86 2.73 6.29
C LYS A 207 7.09 3.16 7.07
N PHE A 208 7.41 4.45 7.04
CA PHE A 208 8.68 4.97 7.59
C PHE A 208 8.55 5.55 9.00
N GLN A 209 7.35 5.66 9.58
CA GLN A 209 7.19 6.08 10.97
C GLN A 209 7.74 5.05 11.98
N GLY A 210 8.33 5.55 13.07
CA GLY A 210 8.86 4.72 14.16
C GLY A 210 10.07 3.89 13.73
N THR A 211 10.00 2.56 13.91
CA THR A 211 11.08 1.62 13.55
C THR A 211 11.13 1.24 12.08
N GLY A 212 10.18 1.76 11.28
CA GLY A 212 9.96 1.42 9.88
C GLY A 212 9.41 0.01 9.72
N GLN A 213 8.38 -0.18 8.90
CA GLN A 213 7.80 -1.50 8.58
C GLN A 213 7.61 -1.68 7.08
N TRP A 214 7.72 -2.91 6.58
CA TRP A 214 7.33 -3.25 5.21
C TRP A 214 6.57 -4.57 5.12
N GLN A 215 5.77 -4.72 4.07
CA GLN A 215 5.09 -5.99 3.74
C GLN A 215 4.79 -6.08 2.25
N PHE A 216 4.49 -7.30 1.78
CA PHE A 216 3.87 -7.50 0.46
C PHE A 216 2.38 -7.22 0.53
N VAL A 217 1.83 -6.50 -0.45
CA VAL A 217 0.40 -6.10 -0.44
C VAL A 217 -0.38 -6.50 -1.68
N GLY A 218 0.30 -6.95 -2.73
CA GLY A 218 -0.36 -7.36 -3.96
C GLY A 218 0.58 -7.48 -5.13
N ARG A 219 0.01 -7.46 -6.33
CA ARG A 219 0.75 -7.43 -7.59
C ARG A 219 0.18 -6.38 -8.53
N VAL A 220 1.05 -5.86 -9.40
CA VAL A 220 0.64 -5.12 -10.60
C VAL A 220 -0.02 -6.12 -11.55
N ASN A 221 -1.15 -5.72 -12.14
CA ASN A 221 -1.87 -6.52 -13.13
C ASN A 221 -1.11 -6.63 -14.45
#